data_AF-A0A6G1AAQ8-F1
#
_entry.id   AF-A0A6G1AAQ8-F1
#
_cell.length_a   1.000
_cell.length_b   1.000
_cell.length_c   1.000
_cell.angle_alpha   90.00
_cell.angle_beta   90.00
_cell.angle_gamma   90.00
#
_symmetry.space_group_name_H-M   'P 1'
#
loop_
_entity.id
_entity.type
_entity.pdbx_description
1 polymer ?
#
loop_
_entity_poly.entity_id
_entity_poly.type
_entity_poly.pdbx_seq_one_letter_code
_entity_poly.pdbx_strand_id
1 'polypeptide(L)'
;KKKNCFVFGQSKHEKELLFHTGYILEKQLNPEFHKQSNHFCSYIFTHTRAKTLRKKVKVTKNMVRTLVVTYTDTIKKGAVLCLENVVTTLAQCENSVAVQKAADHYSEQMAQRVRFPTDTLQELLDVHADCEREAIAVFMEHSFKDDKREFQK
;
A
#
# COMPACT_ATOMS: atom_id res chain seq x y z
N LYS A 1 -7.58 3.57 -21.12
CA LYS A 1 -7.86 2.48 -20.14
C LYS A 1 -7.96 1.18 -20.91
N LYS A 2 -7.30 0.10 -20.48
CA LYS A 2 -7.50 -1.24 -21.06
C LYS A 2 -8.85 -1.77 -20.54
N LYS A 3 -9.71 -2.23 -21.45
CA LYS A 3 -10.99 -2.88 -21.11
C LYS A 3 -10.90 -4.32 -21.61
N ASN A 4 -11.31 -5.27 -20.78
CA ASN A 4 -11.45 -6.68 -21.16
C ASN A 4 -12.86 -7.13 -20.76
N CYS A 5 -13.44 -8.07 -21.50
CA CYS A 5 -14.74 -8.65 -21.21
C CYS A 5 -14.56 -10.15 -20.99
N PHE A 6 -15.25 -10.71 -20.00
CA PHE A 6 -15.27 -12.15 -19.71
C PHE A 6 -16.72 -12.59 -19.72
N VAL A 7 -16.99 -13.71 -20.39
CA VAL A 7 -18.32 -14.31 -20.48
C VAL A 7 -18.30 -15.60 -19.68
N PHE A 8 -19.35 -15.81 -18.89
CA PHE A 8 -19.54 -17.01 -18.08
C PHE A 8 -20.83 -17.70 -18.51
N GLY A 9 -20.73 -18.98 -18.85
CA GLY A 9 -21.89 -19.84 -19.08
C GLY A 9 -22.65 -20.12 -17.78
N GLN A 10 -23.72 -20.91 -17.88
CA GLN A 10 -24.43 -21.36 -16.68
C GLN A 10 -23.51 -22.21 -15.80
N SER A 11 -23.47 -21.91 -14.50
CA SER A 11 -22.65 -22.63 -13.53
C SER A 11 -23.12 -24.07 -13.28
N LYS A 12 -24.38 -24.39 -13.61
CA LYS A 12 -24.99 -25.73 -13.59
C LYS A 12 -25.79 -25.96 -14.88
N HIS A 13 -26.01 -27.23 -15.22
CA HIS A 13 -26.80 -27.62 -16.40
C HIS A 13 -28.33 -27.59 -16.18
N GLU A 14 -28.81 -27.31 -14.95
CA GLU A 14 -30.21 -27.51 -14.58
C GLU A 14 -30.89 -26.21 -14.09
N LYS A 15 -32.14 -25.99 -14.51
CA LYS A 15 -32.91 -24.74 -14.29
C LYS A 15 -33.45 -24.56 -12.86
N GLU A 16 -33.43 -25.58 -12.00
CA GLU A 16 -34.18 -25.57 -10.72
C GLU A 16 -33.36 -25.28 -9.44
N LEU A 17 -32.04 -25.17 -9.51
CA LEU A 17 -31.19 -25.12 -8.30
C LEU A 17 -30.75 -23.72 -7.86
N LEU A 18 -31.65 -22.74 -7.88
CA LEU A 18 -31.40 -21.39 -7.35
C LEU A 18 -31.49 -21.30 -5.80
N PHE A 19 -31.90 -22.35 -5.10
CA PHE A 19 -32.23 -22.28 -3.67
C PHE A 19 -31.09 -22.58 -2.67
N HIS A 20 -29.93 -23.08 -3.11
CA HIS A 20 -28.81 -23.37 -2.21
C HIS A 20 -27.47 -22.84 -2.76
N THR A 21 -27.29 -21.53 -2.67
CA THR A 21 -26.11 -20.78 -3.15
C THR A 21 -24.97 -20.64 -2.13
N GLY A 22 -25.09 -21.26 -0.95
CA GLY A 22 -24.03 -21.20 0.07
C GLY A 22 -22.82 -22.08 -0.26
N TYR A 23 -23.05 -23.29 -0.81
CA TYR A 23 -22.00 -24.29 -1.02
C TYR A 23 -22.33 -25.17 -2.25
N ILE A 24 -21.72 -24.87 -3.39
CA ILE A 24 -21.72 -25.75 -4.56
C ILE A 24 -20.37 -26.45 -4.59
N LEU A 25 -20.36 -27.78 -4.60
CA LEU A 25 -19.11 -28.53 -4.74
C LEU A 25 -18.56 -28.29 -6.15
N GLU A 26 -17.25 -28.02 -6.27
CA GLU A 26 -16.61 -27.70 -7.55
C GLU A 26 -16.85 -28.79 -8.63
N LYS A 27 -16.97 -30.05 -8.21
CA LYS A 27 -17.29 -31.21 -9.05
C LYS A 27 -18.68 -31.17 -9.68
N GLN A 28 -19.59 -30.34 -9.16
CA GLN A 28 -20.96 -30.17 -9.65
C GLN A 28 -21.09 -28.98 -10.60
N LEU A 29 -20.01 -28.24 -10.83
CA LEU A 29 -20.00 -27.13 -11.77
C LEU A 29 -19.95 -27.65 -13.20
N ASN A 30 -20.62 -26.94 -14.10
CA ASN A 30 -20.45 -27.15 -15.53
C ASN A 30 -18.94 -27.02 -15.87
N PRO A 31 -18.33 -28.03 -16.53
CA PRO A 31 -16.91 -28.00 -16.87
C PRO A 31 -16.47 -26.76 -17.67
N GLU A 32 -17.36 -26.26 -18.53
CA GLU A 32 -17.08 -25.06 -19.33
C GLU A 32 -17.09 -23.80 -18.46
N PHE A 33 -18.01 -23.69 -17.49
CA PHE A 33 -18.00 -22.61 -16.50
C PHE A 33 -16.73 -22.65 -15.63
N HIS A 34 -16.31 -23.86 -15.23
CA HIS A 34 -15.07 -24.04 -14.45
C HIS A 34 -13.84 -23.57 -15.23
N LYS A 35 -13.73 -23.98 -16.50
CA LYS A 35 -12.66 -23.53 -17.40
C LYS A 35 -12.64 -22.01 -17.59
N GLN A 36 -13.80 -21.39 -17.80
CA GLN A 36 -13.94 -19.93 -17.93
C GLN A 36 -13.56 -19.20 -16.65
N SER A 37 -13.97 -19.72 -15.50
CA SER A 37 -13.62 -19.18 -14.18
C SER A 37 -12.13 -19.24 -13.91
N ASN A 38 -11.50 -20.37 -14.21
CA ASN A 38 -10.05 -20.52 -14.08
C ASN A 38 -9.31 -19.56 -15.02
N HIS A 39 -9.75 -19.44 -16.27
CA HIS A 39 -9.16 -18.49 -17.21
C HIS A 39 -9.28 -17.04 -16.70
N PHE A 40 -10.45 -16.65 -16.17
CA PHE A 40 -10.64 -15.34 -15.55
C PHE A 40 -9.69 -15.12 -14.36
N CYS A 41 -9.66 -16.06 -13.41
CA CYS A 41 -8.79 -15.98 -12.25
C CYS A 41 -7.31 -15.87 -12.66
N SER A 42 -6.84 -16.76 -13.54
CA SER A 42 -5.48 -16.71 -14.09
C SER A 42 -5.19 -15.36 -14.74
N TYR A 43 -6.12 -14.80 -15.52
CA TYR A 43 -5.93 -13.49 -16.12
C TYR A 43 -5.81 -12.39 -15.07
N ILE A 44 -6.69 -12.35 -14.06
CA ILE A 44 -6.64 -11.35 -12.99
C ILE A 44 -5.32 -11.47 -12.23
N PHE A 45 -4.88 -12.66 -11.84
CA PHE A 45 -3.62 -12.84 -11.09
C PHE A 45 -2.38 -12.44 -11.90
N THR A 46 -2.41 -12.61 -13.22
CA THR A 46 -1.25 -12.32 -14.10
C THR A 46 -1.23 -10.89 -14.62
N HIS A 47 -2.38 -10.26 -14.84
CA HIS A 47 -2.48 -8.96 -15.52
C HIS A 47 -2.88 -7.80 -14.60
N THR A 48 -3.34 -8.07 -13.38
CA THR A 48 -3.69 -7.01 -12.43
C THR A 48 -2.42 -6.33 -11.92
N ARG A 49 -2.43 -5.00 -11.95
CA ARG A 49 -1.33 -4.18 -11.42
C ARG A 49 -1.63 -3.78 -9.99
N ALA A 50 -0.59 -3.68 -9.18
CA ALA A 50 -0.68 -3.05 -7.87
C ALA A 50 -1.33 -1.67 -8.00
N LYS A 51 -2.21 -1.32 -7.06
CA LYS A 51 -2.85 -0.01 -7.04
C LYS A 51 -1.80 1.06 -6.85
N THR A 52 -1.85 2.10 -7.67
CA THR A 52 -0.99 3.29 -7.54
C THR A 52 -1.83 4.56 -7.43
N LEU A 53 -1.36 5.55 -6.68
CA LEU A 53 -1.89 6.91 -6.68
C LEU A 53 -1.32 7.72 -7.87
N ARG A 54 -1.81 8.95 -8.08
CA ARG A 54 -1.22 9.89 -9.04
C ARG A 54 0.28 10.05 -8.69
N LYS A 55 1.16 10.04 -9.69
CA LYS A 55 2.65 9.95 -9.57
C LYS A 55 3.26 8.56 -9.27
N LYS A 56 2.55 7.44 -9.55
CA LYS A 56 3.07 6.05 -9.49
C LYS A 56 3.42 5.52 -8.07
N VAL A 57 3.02 6.22 -7.00
CA VAL A 57 3.19 5.72 -5.62
C VAL A 57 2.36 4.45 -5.44
N LYS A 58 3.00 3.32 -5.15
CA LYS A 58 2.31 2.06 -4.85
C LYS A 58 1.58 2.20 -3.51
N VAL A 59 0.30 1.85 -3.51
CA VAL A 59 -0.53 1.91 -2.29
C VAL A 59 -0.12 0.77 -1.36
N THR A 60 0.34 1.10 -0.16
CA THR A 60 0.67 0.13 0.90
C THR A 60 -0.56 -0.22 1.75
N LYS A 61 -0.44 -1.24 2.62
CA LYS A 61 -1.52 -1.65 3.54
C LYS A 61 -1.98 -0.50 4.46
N ASN A 62 -1.04 0.26 5.00
CA ASN A 62 -1.36 1.40 5.87
C ASN A 62 -2.09 2.50 5.10
N MET A 63 -1.64 2.77 3.87
CA MET A 63 -2.31 3.72 3.00
C MET A 63 -3.75 3.31 2.69
N VAL A 64 -4.02 2.01 2.46
CA VAL A 64 -5.41 1.52 2.27
C VAL A 64 -6.26 1.82 3.50
N ARG A 65 -5.74 1.59 4.71
CA ARG A 65 -6.48 1.86 5.95
C ARG A 65 -6.86 3.34 6.04
N THR A 66 -5.89 4.23 5.84
CA THR A 66 -6.11 5.68 5.88
C THR A 66 -7.11 6.11 4.81
N LEU A 67 -6.98 5.60 3.58
CA LEU A 67 -7.93 5.86 2.50
C LEU A 67 -9.35 5.43 2.88
N VAL A 68 -9.55 4.22 3.39
CA VAL A 68 -10.89 3.73 3.76
C VAL A 68 -11.54 4.62 4.81
N VAL A 69 -10.80 5.03 5.83
CA VAL A 69 -11.29 5.94 6.89
C VAL A 69 -11.63 7.30 6.30
N THR A 70 -10.71 7.94 5.57
CA THR A 70 -10.92 9.27 4.98
C THR A 70 -12.13 9.28 4.05
N TYR A 71 -12.27 8.28 3.19
CA TYR A 71 -13.40 8.18 2.26
C TYR A 71 -14.72 8.02 3.00
N THR A 72 -14.78 7.12 3.98
CA THR A 72 -16.00 6.85 4.74
C THR A 72 -16.45 8.09 5.51
N ASP A 73 -15.52 8.80 6.15
CA ASP A 73 -15.83 10.01 6.92
C ASP A 73 -16.26 11.18 6.01
N THR A 74 -15.64 11.31 4.84
CA THR A 74 -16.02 12.34 3.86
C THR A 74 -17.46 12.11 3.36
N ILE A 75 -17.81 10.86 3.05
CA ILE A 75 -19.16 10.49 2.62
C ILE A 75 -20.17 10.73 3.74
N LYS A 76 -19.87 10.31 4.97
CA LYS A 76 -20.76 10.54 6.14
C LYS A 76 -21.03 12.02 6.39
N LYS A 77 -20.06 12.89 6.10
CA LYS A 77 -20.18 14.35 6.22
C LYS A 77 -20.90 15.02 5.04
N GLY A 78 -21.32 14.26 4.02
CA GLY A 78 -21.94 14.81 2.80
C GLY A 78 -20.98 15.65 1.95
N ALA A 79 -19.68 15.58 2.22
CA ALA A 79 -18.67 16.38 1.52
C ALA A 79 -18.27 15.71 0.20
N VAL A 80 -17.83 16.53 -0.76
CA VAL A 80 -17.33 16.03 -2.05
C VAL A 80 -15.93 15.44 -1.87
N LEU A 81 -15.78 14.19 -2.29
CA LEU A 81 -14.50 13.51 -2.28
C LEU A 81 -13.58 14.03 -3.40
N CYS A 82 -12.65 14.92 -3.06
CA CYS A 82 -11.58 15.31 -3.96
C CYS A 82 -10.37 14.39 -3.80
N LEU A 83 -10.02 13.64 -4.85
CA LEU A 83 -8.88 12.72 -4.83
C LEU A 83 -7.56 13.44 -4.49
N GLU A 84 -7.40 14.69 -4.91
CA GLU A 84 -6.17 15.46 -4.63
C GLU A 84 -6.04 15.79 -3.15
N ASN A 85 -7.13 16.17 -2.49
CA ASN A 85 -7.16 16.42 -1.06
C ASN A 85 -6.84 15.15 -0.29
N VAL A 86 -7.43 14.01 -0.69
CA VAL A 86 -7.16 12.71 -0.07
C VAL A 86 -5.68 12.33 -0.19
N VAL A 87 -5.07 12.51 -1.37
CA VAL A 87 -3.64 12.20 -1.57
C VAL A 87 -2.76 13.12 -0.73
N THR A 88 -3.13 14.40 -0.56
CA THR A 88 -2.38 15.34 0.30
C THR A 88 -2.48 14.98 1.77
N THR A 89 -3.68 14.68 2.28
CA THR A 89 -3.86 14.22 3.66
C THR A 89 -3.09 12.91 3.91
N LEU A 90 -3.13 11.99 2.95
CA LEU A 90 -2.38 10.75 3.05
C LEU A 90 -0.86 10.99 3.10
N ALA A 91 -0.34 11.91 2.28
CA ALA A 91 1.07 12.28 2.30
C ALA A 91 1.47 12.87 3.66
N GLN A 92 0.64 13.74 4.25
CA GLN A 92 0.91 14.29 5.58
C GLN A 92 1.00 13.21 6.66
N CYS A 93 0.04 12.26 6.67
CA CYS A 93 0.05 11.17 7.65
C CYS A 93 1.26 10.25 7.47
N GLU A 94 1.52 9.77 6.25
CA GLU A 94 2.58 8.80 6.00
C GLU A 94 3.97 9.43 6.14
N ASN A 95 4.17 10.69 5.71
CA ASN A 95 5.46 11.38 5.89
C ASN A 95 5.76 11.65 7.36
N SER A 96 4.75 11.95 8.19
CA SER A 96 4.94 12.06 9.64
C SER A 96 5.41 10.74 10.26
N VAL A 97 4.85 9.61 9.82
CA VAL A 97 5.28 8.29 10.26
C VAL A 97 6.68 7.95 9.72
N ALA A 98 7.01 8.37 8.50
CA ALA A 98 8.33 8.19 7.91
C ALA A 98 9.41 8.95 8.69
N VAL A 99 9.14 10.18 9.15
CA VAL A 99 10.04 10.94 10.02
C VAL A 99 10.30 10.18 11.32
N GLN A 100 9.25 9.67 11.97
CA GLN A 100 9.40 8.92 13.21
C GLN A 100 10.26 7.66 13.00
N LYS A 101 9.98 6.88 11.95
CA LYS A 101 10.79 5.70 11.61
C LYS A 101 12.25 6.03 11.36
N ALA A 102 12.54 7.12 10.67
CA ALA A 102 13.91 7.56 10.42
C ALA A 102 14.61 7.99 11.71
N ALA A 103 13.92 8.73 12.59
CA ALA A 103 14.45 9.14 13.88
C ALA A 103 14.71 7.95 14.82
N ASP A 104 13.80 6.97 14.84
CA ASP A 104 13.95 5.74 15.60
C ASP A 104 15.16 4.93 15.09
N HIS A 105 15.27 4.75 13.76
CA HIS A 105 16.41 4.09 13.12
C HIS A 105 17.72 4.79 13.46
N TYR A 106 17.78 6.12 13.32
CA TYR A 106 18.97 6.90 13.68
C TYR A 106 19.37 6.66 15.14
N SER A 107 18.41 6.76 16.07
CA SER A 107 18.64 6.61 17.50
C SER A 107 19.15 5.21 17.85
N GLU A 108 18.57 4.18 17.23
CA GLU A 108 18.99 2.79 17.40
C GLU A 108 20.43 2.58 16.89
N GLN A 109 20.74 3.03 15.67
CA GLN A 109 22.08 2.86 15.10
C GLN A 109 23.14 3.62 15.88
N MET A 110 22.85 4.84 16.34
CA MET A 110 23.75 5.61 17.20
C MET A 110 23.99 4.88 18.53
N ALA A 111 22.96 4.34 19.17
CA ALA A 111 23.09 3.61 20.42
C ALA A 111 23.89 2.30 20.28
N GLN A 112 23.80 1.64 19.12
CA GLN A 112 24.52 0.40 18.87
C GLN A 112 25.99 0.62 18.47
N ARG A 113 26.27 1.66 17.70
CA ARG A 113 27.60 1.89 17.09
C ARG A 113 28.50 2.78 17.92
N VAL A 114 27.95 3.76 18.63
CA VAL A 114 28.76 4.69 19.44
C VAL A 114 29.08 4.07 20.79
N ARG A 115 30.36 4.09 21.17
CA ARG A 115 30.81 3.76 22.52
C ARG A 115 31.41 5.00 23.16
N PHE A 116 30.87 5.38 24.31
CA PHE A 116 31.36 6.53 25.06
C PHE A 116 32.35 6.10 26.16
N PRO A 117 33.38 6.92 26.45
CA PRO A 117 33.80 8.11 25.70
C PRO A 117 34.41 7.73 24.35
N THR A 118 34.26 8.59 23.33
CA THR A 118 34.98 8.45 22.06
C THR A 118 36.38 9.04 22.17
N ASP A 119 37.35 8.51 21.43
CA ASP A 119 38.75 8.96 21.51
C ASP A 119 38.93 10.32 20.83
N THR A 120 38.14 10.59 19.78
CA THR A 120 38.12 11.88 19.08
C THR A 120 36.70 12.33 18.75
N LEU A 121 36.53 13.62 18.47
CA LEU A 121 35.29 14.13 17.91
C LEU A 121 35.03 13.56 16.50
N GLN A 122 36.09 13.31 15.72
CA GLN A 122 35.95 12.81 14.35
C GLN A 122 35.30 11.43 14.32
N GLU A 123 35.68 10.55 15.24
CA GLU A 123 35.08 9.21 15.38
C GLU A 123 33.55 9.29 15.58
N LEU A 124 33.08 10.22 16.41
CA LEU A 124 31.65 10.44 16.62
C LEU A 124 30.96 10.98 15.36
N LEU A 125 31.59 11.93 14.66
CA LEU A 125 31.05 12.54 13.45
C LEU A 125 30.94 11.53 12.29
N ASP A 126 31.91 10.63 12.17
CA ASP A 126 31.91 9.60 11.13
C ASP A 126 30.75 8.61 11.34
N VAL A 127 30.54 8.15 12.59
CA VAL A 127 29.39 7.29 12.92
C VAL A 127 28.07 8.03 12.72
N HIS A 128 27.98 9.30 13.13
CA HIS A 128 26.81 10.14 12.91
C HIS A 128 26.43 10.23 11.42
N ALA A 129 27.40 10.53 10.56
CA ALA A 129 27.16 10.69 9.13
C ALA A 129 26.67 9.39 8.46
N ASP A 130 27.15 8.22 8.91
CA ASP A 130 26.64 6.93 8.45
C ASP A 130 25.20 6.68 8.92
N CYS A 131 24.92 6.91 10.21
CA CYS A 131 23.58 6.74 10.78
C CYS A 131 22.56 7.69 10.15
N GLU A 132 22.93 8.95 9.92
CA GLU A 132 22.09 9.96 9.26
C GLU A 132 21.74 9.53 7.84
N ARG A 133 22.73 9.08 7.06
CA ARG A 133 22.51 8.61 5.68
C ARG A 133 21.52 7.45 5.62
N GLU A 134 21.65 6.49 6.55
CA GLU A 134 20.72 5.37 6.65
C GLU A 134 19.30 5.83 7.03
N ALA A 135 19.18 6.72 8.01
CA ALA A 135 17.90 7.27 8.43
C ALA A 135 17.19 8.03 7.30
N ILE A 136 17.93 8.80 6.51
CA ILE A 136 17.41 9.46 5.31
C ILE A 136 16.91 8.42 4.30
N ALA A 137 17.64 7.32 4.08
CA ALA A 137 17.19 6.26 3.18
C ALA A 137 15.87 5.62 3.67
N VAL A 138 15.73 5.37 4.98
CA VAL A 138 14.49 4.88 5.60
C VAL A 138 13.33 5.86 5.39
N PHE A 139 13.56 7.16 5.56
CA PHE A 139 12.56 8.19 5.27
C PHE A 139 12.15 8.18 3.80
N MET A 140 13.10 8.11 2.86
CA MET A 140 12.83 8.13 1.43
C MET A 140 12.08 6.89 0.94
N GLU A 141 12.25 5.75 1.62
CA GLU A 141 11.47 4.54 1.33
C GLU A 141 9.98 4.68 1.71
N HIS A 142 9.70 5.45 2.77
CA HIS A 142 8.37 5.52 3.37
C HIS A 142 7.61 6.82 3.08
N SER A 143 8.30 7.86 2.63
CA SER A 143 7.70 9.15 2.32
C SER A 143 7.24 9.26 0.86
N PHE A 144 6.27 10.14 0.61
CA PHE A 144 5.88 10.51 -0.74
C PHE A 144 5.26 11.90 -0.78
N LYS A 145 5.33 12.55 -1.96
CA LYS A 145 4.74 13.88 -2.22
C LYS A 145 5.16 14.95 -1.20
N ASP A 146 6.39 14.88 -0.69
CA ASP A 146 7.01 15.97 0.09
C ASP A 146 7.67 17.00 -0.84
N ASP A 147 6.90 17.51 -1.83
CA ASP A 147 7.43 18.37 -2.90
C ASP A 147 8.02 19.69 -2.35
N LYS A 148 7.56 20.13 -1.17
CA LYS A 148 8.00 21.35 -0.48
C LYS A 148 9.08 21.12 0.58
N ARG A 149 9.52 19.87 0.80
CA ARG A 149 10.47 19.51 1.86
C ARG A 149 10.00 20.00 3.24
N GLU A 150 8.71 19.85 3.52
CA GLU A 150 8.15 20.22 4.82
C GLU A 150 8.53 19.19 5.90
N PHE A 151 8.81 17.94 5.49
CA PHE A 151 9.22 16.85 6.38
C PHE A 151 10.73 16.60 6.33
N GLN A 152 11.32 16.48 5.14
CA GLN A 152 12.78 16.38 4.98
C GLN A 152 13.42 17.77 4.93
N LYS A 153 13.61 18.39 6.10
CA LYS A 153 14.22 19.71 6.24
C LYS A 153 15.74 19.69 6.14
#